data_AF-A0A520GGF8-F1
#
_entry.id   AF-A0A520GGF8-F1
#
_cell.length_a   1.000
_cell.length_b   1.000
_cell.length_c   1.000
_cell.angle_alpha   90.00
_cell.angle_beta   90.00
_cell.angle_gamma   90.00
#
_symmetry.space_group_name_H-M   'P 1'
#
loop_
_entity.id
_entity.type
_entity.pdbx_description
1 polymer ?
#
loop_
_entity_poly.entity_id
_entity_poly.type
_entity_poly.pdbx_seq_one_letter_code
_entity_poly.pdbx_strand_id
1 'polypeptide(L)'
;PERSYHGLVARANVGGQSVWLLEPQTFMNLSGKSVGALARFFKIAPDEILVVHDELDVVPGQAKLKFGGSHAAHNGLRDIHAQLGTGDYWRLRLGIGHPGVKSEVINWVLKKPLKEQREAIDDAIVRTLHAVPALVAGEMEKATMQIHTSKPPRPKPPRREPDGNDGGGEGGAPTSG
;
A
#
# COMPACT_ATOMS: atom_id res chain seq x y z
N PRO A 1 6.37 -13.08 -18.56
CA PRO A 1 6.82 -11.68 -18.69
C PRO A 1 6.97 -11.29 -20.16
N GLU A 2 6.23 -10.27 -20.60
CA GLU A 2 6.42 -9.74 -21.95
C GLU A 2 7.76 -9.02 -22.01
N ARG A 3 8.67 -9.50 -22.87
CA ARG A 3 10.08 -9.07 -22.86
C ARG A 3 10.25 -7.57 -23.10
N SER A 4 9.32 -6.95 -23.82
CA SER A 4 9.36 -5.55 -24.22
C SER A 4 9.10 -4.57 -23.07
N TYR A 5 8.37 -4.98 -22.03
CA TYR A 5 7.90 -4.07 -20.97
C TYR A 5 8.38 -4.46 -19.57
N HIS A 6 9.22 -5.49 -19.44
CA HIS A 6 9.80 -5.92 -18.16
C HIS A 6 8.74 -6.27 -17.09
N GLY A 7 7.57 -6.76 -17.49
CA GLY A 7 6.45 -7.02 -16.60
C GLY A 7 5.50 -8.11 -17.11
N LEU A 8 4.52 -8.46 -16.28
CA LEU A 8 3.30 -9.13 -16.71
C LEU A 8 2.34 -8.05 -17.21
N VAL A 9 1.79 -8.25 -18.40
CA VAL A 9 0.94 -7.27 -19.06
C VAL A 9 -0.35 -7.95 -19.48
N ALA A 10 -1.47 -7.27 -19.24
CA ALA A 10 -2.76 -7.66 -19.76
C ALA A 10 -3.46 -6.43 -20.33
N ARG A 11 -4.29 -6.66 -21.34
CA ARG A 11 -5.21 -5.66 -21.88
C ARG A 11 -6.63 -6.09 -21.57
N ALA A 12 -7.42 -5.17 -21.04
CA ALA A 12 -8.83 -5.39 -20.73
C ALA A 12 -9.69 -4.34 -21.40
N ASN A 13 -10.98 -4.65 -21.58
CA ASN A 13 -12.00 -3.66 -21.92
C ASN A 13 -12.94 -3.51 -20.72
N VAL A 14 -13.07 -2.30 -20.19
CA VAL A 14 -13.92 -2.00 -19.03
C VAL A 14 -14.79 -0.81 -19.41
N GLY A 15 -16.11 -1.00 -19.46
CA GLY A 15 -17.05 0.07 -19.82
C GLY A 15 -16.79 0.67 -21.21
N GLY A 16 -16.31 -0.13 -22.18
CA GLY A 16 -15.95 0.32 -23.52
C GLY A 16 -14.56 0.94 -23.62
N GLN A 17 -13.87 1.19 -22.51
CA GLN A 17 -12.51 1.75 -22.48
C GLN A 17 -11.47 0.63 -22.47
N SER A 18 -10.41 0.81 -23.26
CA SER A 18 -9.28 -0.11 -23.29
C SER A 18 -8.31 0.23 -22.16
N VAL A 19 -8.10 -0.69 -21.22
CA VAL A 19 -7.22 -0.50 -20.06
C VAL A 19 -6.02 -1.45 -20.15
N TRP A 20 -4.83 -0.93 -19.84
CA TRP A 20 -3.63 -1.73 -19.66
C TRP A 20 -3.41 -2.02 -18.18
N LEU A 21 -3.17 -3.29 -17.87
CA LEU A 21 -2.73 -3.75 -16.55
C LEU A 21 -1.27 -4.14 -16.66
N LEU A 22 -0.46 -3.64 -15.72
CA LEU A 22 0.98 -3.87 -15.69
C LEU A 22 1.40 -4.25 -14.26
N GLU A 23 2.06 -5.39 -14.15
CA GLU A 23 2.78 -5.80 -12.95
C GLU A 23 4.28 -5.87 -13.30
N PRO A 24 5.09 -4.84 -12.95
CA PRO A 24 6.53 -4.87 -13.18
C PRO A 24 7.16 -6.12 -12.53
N GLN A 25 8.04 -6.79 -13.27
CA GLN A 25 8.82 -7.95 -12.80
C GLN A 25 10.29 -7.57 -12.59
N THR A 26 10.58 -6.28 -12.51
CA THR A 26 11.87 -5.72 -12.11
C THR A 26 12.00 -5.71 -10.59
N PHE A 27 13.20 -5.42 -10.08
CA PHE A 27 13.31 -4.97 -8.69
C PHE A 27 12.53 -3.66 -8.50
N MET A 28 12.05 -3.43 -7.27
CA MET A 28 11.20 -2.28 -6.93
C MET A 28 11.85 -0.94 -7.26
N ASN A 29 13.18 -0.81 -7.13
CA ASN A 29 13.91 0.41 -7.47
C ASN A 29 14.06 0.64 -8.98
N LEU A 30 13.53 -0.25 -9.83
CA LEU A 30 13.56 -0.17 -11.29
C LEU A 30 12.14 -0.28 -11.91
N SER A 31 11.08 -0.10 -11.11
CA SER A 31 9.69 -0.21 -11.57
C SER A 31 9.33 0.79 -12.68
N GLY A 32 9.92 1.99 -12.64
CA GLY A 32 9.75 3.01 -13.68
C GLY A 32 10.27 2.57 -15.04
N LYS A 33 11.29 1.69 -15.10
CA LYS A 33 11.74 1.11 -16.37
C LYS A 33 10.61 0.38 -17.08
N SER A 34 9.81 -0.37 -16.33
CA SER A 34 8.66 -1.12 -16.85
C SER A 34 7.51 -0.18 -17.22
N VAL A 35 7.11 0.69 -16.28
CA VAL A 35 6.02 1.65 -16.48
C VAL A 35 6.29 2.58 -17.66
N GLY A 36 7.48 3.19 -17.71
CA GLY A 36 7.87 4.11 -18.77
C GLY A 36 7.98 3.44 -20.14
N ALA A 37 8.41 2.18 -20.22
CA ALA A 37 8.47 1.44 -21.47
C ALA A 37 7.06 1.25 -22.08
N LEU A 38 6.09 0.80 -21.26
CA LEU A 38 4.72 0.58 -21.71
C LEU A 38 4.02 1.92 -22.04
N ALA A 39 4.16 2.93 -21.18
CA ALA A 39 3.55 4.24 -21.37
C ALA A 39 4.02 4.91 -22.67
N ARG A 40 5.33 4.91 -22.95
CA ARG A 40 5.87 5.49 -24.20
C ARG A 40 5.41 4.74 -25.44
N PHE A 41 5.36 3.40 -25.38
CA PHE A 41 4.96 2.59 -26.53
C PHE A 41 3.49 2.84 -26.93
N PHE A 42 2.60 2.86 -25.93
CA PHE A 42 1.16 3.10 -26.16
C PHE A 42 0.75 4.57 -26.10
N LYS A 43 1.70 5.49 -25.90
CA LYS A 43 1.48 6.94 -25.79
C LYS A 43 0.48 7.31 -24.68
N ILE A 44 0.59 6.63 -23.54
CA ILE A 44 -0.23 6.89 -22.35
C ILE A 44 0.39 8.08 -21.62
N ALA A 45 -0.41 9.12 -21.37
CA ALA A 45 0.01 10.29 -20.63
C ALA A 45 0.10 9.98 -19.11
N PRO A 46 1.00 10.64 -18.35
CA PRO A 46 1.14 10.37 -16.92
C PRO A 46 -0.16 10.50 -16.11
N ASP A 47 -1.02 11.46 -16.44
CA ASP A 47 -2.30 11.68 -15.78
C ASP A 47 -3.37 10.61 -16.10
N GLU A 48 -3.12 9.76 -17.09
CA GLU A 48 -3.91 8.55 -17.40
C GLU A 48 -3.41 7.30 -16.64
N ILE A 49 -2.32 7.42 -15.86
CA ILE A 49 -1.71 6.30 -15.14
C ILE A 49 -2.17 6.28 -13.68
N LEU A 50 -2.62 5.11 -13.23
CA LEU A 50 -2.86 4.80 -11.81
C LEU A 50 -1.82 3.79 -11.31
N VAL A 51 -1.01 4.19 -10.33
CA VAL A 51 -0.06 3.30 -9.63
C VAL A 51 -0.66 2.86 -8.31
N VAL A 52 -0.83 1.55 -8.12
CA VAL A 52 -1.23 0.95 -6.83
C VAL A 52 0.04 0.58 -6.07
N HIS A 53 0.18 1.04 -4.83
CA HIS A 53 1.38 0.77 -4.01
C HIS A 53 1.06 0.68 -2.52
N ASP A 54 1.96 0.05 -1.77
CA ASP A 54 1.89 0.01 -0.31
C ASP A 54 2.25 1.37 0.31
N GLU A 55 1.57 1.70 1.40
CA GLU A 55 1.68 2.99 2.06
C GLU A 55 1.81 2.82 3.58
N LEU A 56 2.93 3.32 4.11
CA LEU A 56 3.25 3.23 5.54
C LEU A 56 2.41 4.19 6.38
N ASP A 57 2.05 5.35 5.83
CA ASP A 57 1.27 6.38 6.52
C ASP A 57 -0.24 6.07 6.57
N VAL A 58 -0.67 4.97 5.94
CA VAL A 58 -2.06 4.53 5.90
C VAL A 58 -2.14 3.18 6.59
N VAL A 59 -3.08 3.04 7.53
CA VAL A 59 -3.23 1.81 8.31
C VAL A 59 -3.84 0.68 7.47
N PRO A 60 -3.53 -0.60 7.77
CA PRO A 60 -4.19 -1.75 7.15
C PRO A 60 -5.71 -1.64 7.21
N GLY A 61 -6.36 -1.98 6.11
CA GLY A 61 -7.81 -1.80 5.97
C GLY A 61 -8.25 -0.45 5.42
N GLN A 62 -7.33 0.48 5.16
CA GLN A 62 -7.64 1.74 4.48
C GLN A 62 -6.92 1.83 3.13
N ALA A 63 -7.56 2.52 2.19
CA ALA A 63 -6.97 2.89 0.92
C ALA A 63 -7.24 4.38 0.65
N LYS A 64 -6.30 5.07 0.00
CA LYS A 64 -6.46 6.47 -0.38
C LYS A 64 -6.06 6.70 -1.82
N LEU A 65 -6.96 7.29 -2.60
CA LEU A 65 -6.64 7.81 -3.92
C LEU A 65 -5.99 9.20 -3.80
N LYS A 66 -4.92 9.45 -4.56
CA LYS A 66 -4.20 10.72 -4.59
C LYS A 66 -3.65 11.00 -5.99
N PHE A 67 -3.79 12.22 -6.48
CA PHE A 67 -3.05 12.72 -7.63
C PHE A 67 -1.77 13.43 -7.18
N GLY A 68 -0.67 13.22 -7.89
CA GLY A 68 0.55 14.01 -7.70
C GLY A 68 1.19 13.86 -6.31
N GLY A 69 2.29 14.59 -6.09
CA GLY A 69 3.00 14.69 -4.81
C GLY A 69 4.33 13.94 -4.77
N SER A 70 4.99 13.91 -3.61
CA SER A 70 6.30 13.25 -3.47
C SER A 70 6.20 11.72 -3.50
N HIS A 71 7.35 11.07 -3.69
CA HIS A 71 7.46 9.61 -3.62
C HIS A 71 7.60 9.09 -2.18
N ALA A 72 7.54 9.93 -1.14
CA ALA A 72 7.60 9.54 0.28
C ALA A 72 8.67 8.46 0.62
N ALA A 73 9.88 8.61 0.06
CA ALA A 73 10.98 7.62 0.15
C ALA A 73 10.69 6.21 -0.42
N HIS A 74 9.54 5.97 -1.05
CA HIS A 74 9.22 4.74 -1.77
C HIS A 74 10.06 4.63 -3.05
N ASN A 75 10.92 3.60 -3.12
CA ASN A 75 11.90 3.43 -4.21
C ASN A 75 11.25 3.22 -5.58
N GLY A 76 10.12 2.52 -5.67
CA GLY A 76 9.36 2.34 -6.91
C GLY A 76 8.79 3.63 -7.46
N LEU A 77 8.07 4.41 -6.65
CA LEU A 77 7.57 5.73 -7.04
C LEU A 77 8.72 6.69 -7.44
N ARG A 78 9.86 6.64 -6.74
CA ARG A 78 11.03 7.44 -7.12
C ARG A 78 11.49 7.13 -8.56
N ASP A 79 11.58 5.85 -8.92
CA ASP A 79 11.98 5.44 -10.26
C ASP A 79 10.90 5.74 -11.31
N ILE A 80 9.62 5.55 -10.98
CA ILE A 80 8.50 5.92 -11.87
C ILE A 80 8.51 7.43 -12.15
N HIS A 81 8.68 8.29 -11.14
CA HIS A 81 8.83 9.73 -11.32
C HIS A 81 9.95 10.07 -12.30
N ALA A 82 11.12 9.43 -12.13
CA ALA A 82 12.27 9.68 -12.99
C ALA A 82 12.01 9.24 -14.45
N GLN A 83 11.32 8.12 -14.65
CA GLN A 83 11.09 7.54 -15.98
C GLN A 83 9.92 8.18 -16.74
N LEU A 84 8.96 8.77 -16.01
CA LEU A 84 7.86 9.55 -16.58
C LEU A 84 8.22 11.05 -16.70
N GLY A 85 9.24 11.52 -15.99
CA GLY A 85 9.63 12.93 -15.95
C GLY A 85 8.73 13.82 -15.09
N THR A 86 7.75 13.24 -14.40
CA THR A 86 6.81 13.95 -13.52
C THR A 86 6.30 13.02 -12.41
N GLY A 87 5.84 13.60 -11.31
CA GLY A 87 5.08 12.92 -10.26
C GLY A 87 3.57 13.02 -10.41
N ASP A 88 3.09 13.68 -11.46
CA ASP A 88 1.68 14.01 -11.72
C ASP A 88 0.95 12.83 -12.39
N TYR A 89 0.76 11.78 -11.60
CA TYR A 89 -0.07 10.63 -11.94
C TYR A 89 -0.86 10.19 -10.71
N TRP A 90 -1.89 9.36 -10.93
CA TRP A 90 -2.75 8.87 -9.87
C TRP A 90 -2.09 7.75 -9.08
N ARG A 91 -2.34 7.75 -7.78
CA ARG A 91 -1.83 6.74 -6.84
C ARG A 91 -2.95 6.20 -5.97
N LEU A 92 -3.10 4.88 -5.98
CA LEU A 92 -3.93 4.17 -5.00
C LEU A 92 -3.00 3.66 -3.90
N ARG A 93 -3.06 4.34 -2.77
CA ARG A 93 -2.23 4.08 -1.59
C ARG A 93 -2.92 3.02 -0.73
N LEU A 94 -2.41 1.80 -0.72
CA LEU A 94 -2.91 0.70 0.10
C LEU A 94 -2.20 0.69 1.44
N GLY A 95 -2.95 0.86 2.53
CA GLY A 95 -2.37 0.96 3.86
C GLY A 95 -1.73 -0.33 4.33
N ILE A 96 -0.47 -0.25 4.73
CA ILE A 96 0.25 -1.34 5.40
C ILE A 96 0.68 -0.96 6.83
N GLY A 97 0.50 0.30 7.22
CA GLY A 97 0.94 0.85 8.50
C GLY A 97 2.45 1.00 8.60
N HIS A 98 2.91 1.63 9.69
CA HIS A 98 4.31 1.93 9.93
C HIS A 98 4.83 1.17 11.18
N PRO A 99 6.06 0.64 11.18
CA PRO A 99 6.63 -0.07 12.35
C PRO A 99 6.98 0.85 13.55
N GLY A 100 6.53 2.11 13.56
CA GLY A 100 6.91 3.13 14.55
C GLY A 100 8.35 3.66 14.46
N VAL A 101 9.32 2.84 14.02
CA VAL A 101 10.75 3.19 13.95
C VAL A 101 11.31 3.07 12.53
N LYS A 102 12.02 4.10 12.08
CA LYS A 102 12.54 4.21 10.71
C LYS A 102 13.50 3.08 10.32
N SER A 103 14.30 2.57 11.26
CA SER A 103 15.24 1.47 11.02
C SER A 103 14.55 0.17 10.62
N GLU A 104 13.31 -0.05 11.05
CA GLU A 104 12.55 -1.28 10.77
C GLU A 104 11.73 -1.22 9.49
N VAL A 105 11.69 -0.07 8.80
CA VAL A 105 10.85 0.10 7.60
C VAL A 105 11.21 -0.90 6.50
N ILE A 106 12.50 -1.15 6.27
CA ILE A 106 12.95 -2.10 5.25
C ILE A 106 12.46 -3.52 5.59
N ASN A 107 12.63 -3.94 6.84
CA ASN A 107 12.16 -5.26 7.29
C ASN A 107 10.64 -5.36 7.24
N TRP A 108 9.93 -4.28 7.59
CA TRP A 108 8.47 -4.22 7.60
C TRP A 108 7.87 -4.48 6.23
N VAL A 109 8.35 -3.79 5.19
CA VAL A 109 7.80 -3.92 3.82
C VAL A 109 8.19 -5.22 3.12
N LEU A 110 9.29 -5.86 3.54
CA LEU A 110 9.75 -7.14 2.98
C LEU A 110 9.16 -8.36 3.69
N LYS A 111 8.63 -8.18 4.91
CA LYS A 111 8.06 -9.27 5.70
C LYS A 111 6.59 -9.50 5.34
N LYS A 112 6.17 -10.76 5.41
CA LYS A 112 4.75 -11.12 5.30
C LYS A 112 3.95 -10.45 6.44
N PRO A 113 2.84 -9.73 6.14
CA PRO A 113 1.99 -9.14 7.16
C PRO A 113 1.38 -10.18 8.10
N LEU A 114 0.97 -9.75 9.30
CA LEU A 114 0.15 -10.57 10.19
C LEU A 114 -1.17 -10.92 9.52
N LYS A 115 -1.77 -12.07 9.88
CA LYS A 115 -3.02 -12.55 9.28
C LYS A 115 -4.12 -11.47 9.28
N GLU A 116 -4.34 -10.81 10.41
CA GLU A 116 -5.36 -9.76 10.57
C GLU A 116 -5.08 -8.53 9.67
N GLN A 117 -3.81 -8.15 9.50
CA GLN A 117 -3.43 -7.05 8.61
C GLN A 117 -3.64 -7.44 7.14
N ARG A 118 -3.28 -8.67 6.77
CA ARG A 118 -3.49 -9.21 5.43
C ARG A 118 -4.96 -9.25 5.08
N GLU A 119 -5.81 -9.76 5.97
CA GLU A 119 -7.27 -9.78 5.78
C GLU A 119 -7.82 -8.36 5.62
N ALA A 120 -7.37 -7.41 6.45
CA ALA A 120 -7.78 -6.01 6.32
C ALA A 120 -7.35 -5.40 4.97
N ILE A 121 -6.13 -5.68 4.49
CA ILE A 121 -5.64 -5.23 3.18
C ILE A 121 -6.47 -5.85 2.05
N ASP A 122 -6.73 -7.16 2.10
CA ASP A 122 -7.55 -7.87 1.11
C ASP A 122 -8.96 -7.26 1.06
N ASP A 123 -9.59 -7.00 2.21
CA ASP A 123 -10.90 -6.33 2.29
C ASP A 123 -10.87 -4.91 1.70
N ALA A 124 -9.78 -4.15 1.94
CA ALA A 124 -9.61 -2.82 1.36
C ALA A 124 -9.50 -2.88 -0.16
N ILE A 125 -8.73 -3.83 -0.70
CA ILE A 125 -8.63 -4.08 -2.14
C ILE A 125 -10.01 -4.36 -2.73
N VAL A 126 -10.77 -5.30 -2.15
CA VAL A 126 -12.13 -5.64 -2.62
C VAL A 126 -13.02 -4.42 -2.67
N ARG A 127 -13.03 -3.56 -1.63
CA ARG A 127 -13.83 -2.33 -1.65
C ARG A 127 -13.40 -1.36 -2.74
N THR A 128 -12.10 -1.22 -2.99
CA THR A 128 -11.60 -0.31 -4.04
C THR A 128 -12.00 -0.75 -5.45
N LEU A 129 -12.29 -2.04 -5.66
CA LEU A 129 -12.76 -2.55 -6.95
C LEU A 129 -14.11 -1.94 -7.37
N HIS A 130 -14.94 -1.50 -6.40
CA HIS A 130 -16.21 -0.82 -6.68
C HIS A 130 -15.99 0.55 -7.36
N ALA A 131 -14.80 1.13 -7.21
CA ALA A 131 -14.43 2.40 -7.83
C ALA A 131 -13.84 2.25 -9.24
N VAL A 132 -13.55 1.02 -9.70
CA VAL A 132 -12.96 0.77 -11.03
C VAL A 132 -13.77 1.42 -12.17
N PRO A 133 -15.11 1.33 -12.21
CA PRO A 133 -15.87 2.01 -13.26
C PRO A 133 -15.66 3.54 -13.27
N ALA A 134 -15.61 4.17 -12.10
CA ALA A 134 -15.38 5.61 -11.98
C ALA A 134 -13.94 6.00 -12.34
N LEU A 135 -12.96 5.20 -11.91
CA LEU A 135 -11.54 5.38 -12.25
C LEU A 135 -11.33 5.33 -13.77
N VAL A 136 -11.89 4.31 -14.44
CA VAL A 136 -11.75 4.12 -15.88
C VAL A 136 -12.47 5.21 -16.69
N ALA A 137 -13.58 5.74 -16.17
CA ALA A 137 -14.30 6.85 -16.78
C ALA A 137 -13.67 8.23 -16.51
N GLY A 138 -12.61 8.31 -15.70
CA GLY A 138 -12.00 9.58 -15.28
C GLY A 138 -12.83 10.37 -14.26
N GLU A 139 -13.84 9.75 -13.64
CA GLU A 139 -14.70 10.35 -12.60
C GLU A 139 -13.99 10.34 -11.23
N MET A 140 -12.84 11.03 -11.14
CA MET A 140 -11.90 10.85 -10.03
C MET A 140 -12.43 11.31 -8.66
N GLU A 141 -13.32 12.31 -8.63
CA GLU A 141 -14.00 12.73 -7.40
C GLU A 141 -14.90 11.63 -6.84
N LYS A 142 -15.69 10.99 -7.72
CA LYS A 142 -16.55 9.87 -7.36
C LYS A 142 -15.75 8.65 -6.94
N ALA A 143 -14.68 8.33 -7.67
CA ALA A 143 -13.75 7.27 -7.29
C ALA A 143 -13.14 7.53 -5.90
N THR A 144 -12.74 8.78 -5.63
CA THR A 144 -12.22 9.20 -4.32
C THR A 144 -13.25 8.97 -3.21
N MET A 145 -14.49 9.42 -3.40
CA MET A 145 -15.57 9.21 -2.43
C MET A 145 -15.80 7.73 -2.14
N GLN A 146 -15.78 6.87 -3.17
CA GLN A 146 -15.97 5.43 -3.01
C GLN A 146 -14.79 4.76 -2.28
N ILE A 147 -13.56 5.12 -2.63
CA ILE A 147 -12.33 4.54 -2.05
C ILE A 147 -12.14 4.96 -0.59
N HIS A 148 -12.42 6.22 -0.26
CA HIS A 148 -12.15 6.77 1.07
C HIS A 148 -13.22 6.37 2.11
N THR A 149 -14.19 5.53 1.74
CA THR A 149 -15.18 4.98 2.68
C THR A 149 -14.51 4.00 3.67
N SER A 150 -14.07 4.52 4.82
CA SER A 150 -13.41 3.72 5.86
C SER A 150 -14.39 3.40 7.00
N LYS A 151 -14.71 2.12 7.19
CA LYS A 151 -14.94 1.59 8.55
C LYS A 151 -13.64 0.88 8.96
N PRO A 152 -12.75 1.50 9.75
CA PRO A 152 -11.55 0.81 10.21
C PRO A 152 -11.95 -0.40 11.09
N PRO A 153 -11.24 -1.54 11.01
CA PRO A 153 -11.38 -2.59 12.01
C PRO A 153 -11.02 -2.01 13.38
N ARG A 154 -11.83 -2.29 14.41
CA ARG A 154 -11.58 -1.77 15.77
C ARG A 154 -10.19 -2.25 16.22
N PRO A 155 -9.27 -1.36 16.65
CA PRO A 155 -7.99 -1.77 17.20
C PRO A 155 -8.23 -2.62 18.45
N LYS A 156 -7.59 -3.79 18.53
CA LYS A 156 -7.57 -4.57 19.77
C LYS A 156 -6.71 -3.82 20.80
N PRO A 157 -7.16 -3.70 22.06
CA PRO A 157 -6.36 -3.08 23.10
C PRO A 157 -5.03 -3.82 23.27
N PRO A 158 -3.95 -3.10 23.64
CA PRO A 158 -2.65 -3.73 23.89
C PRO A 158 -2.82 -4.83 24.93
N ARG A 159 -2.21 -5.99 24.64
CA ARG A 159 -2.19 -7.14 25.56
C ARG A 159 -1.45 -6.68 26.81
N ARG A 160 -2.13 -6.62 27.96
CA ARG A 160 -1.47 -6.41 29.25
C ARG A 160 -0.39 -7.49 29.40
N GLU A 161 0.84 -7.05 29.61
CA GLU A 161 1.91 -7.94 30.04
C GLU A 161 1.49 -8.58 31.35
N PRO A 162 1.74 -9.89 31.57
CA PRO A 162 1.49 -10.50 32.86
C PRO A 162 2.38 -9.79 33.88
N ASP A 163 1.77 -9.20 34.91
CA ASP A 163 2.49 -8.63 36.04
C ASP A 163 3.50 -9.68 36.53
N GLY A 164 4.79 -9.31 36.45
CA GLY A 164 5.87 -10.08 37.02
C GLY A 164 5.64 -10.18 38.52
N ASN A 165 5.16 -11.34 38.96
CA ASN A 165 5.12 -11.68 40.37
C ASN A 165 6.57 -11.90 40.84
N ASP A 166 7.22 -10.81 41.23
CA ASP A 166 8.47 -10.84 41.98
C ASP A 166 8.20 -11.48 43.34
N GLY A 167 8.66 -12.72 43.50
CA GLY A 167 8.82 -13.34 44.81
C GLY A 167 10.06 -12.78 45.52
N GLY A 168 9.98 -12.67 46.84
CA GLY A 168 11.16 -12.62 47.71
C GLY A 168 11.02 -11.68 48.90
N GLY A 169 10.86 -12.24 50.09
CA GLY A 169 10.92 -11.50 51.35
C GLY A 169 10.63 -12.35 52.57
N GLU A 170 11.48 -13.35 52.84
CA GLU A 170 11.61 -13.97 54.16
C GLU A 170 11.83 -12.91 55.25
N GLY A 171 11.15 -13.05 56.39
CA GLY A 171 11.31 -12.18 57.56
C GLY A 171 10.87 -12.93 58.81
N GLY A 172 11.86 -13.40 59.58
CA GLY A 172 11.73 -14.31 60.71
C GLY A 172 10.76 -13.93 61.83
N ALA A 173 10.33 -14.98 62.53
CA ALA A 173 9.74 -14.92 63.87
C ALA A 173 10.65 -14.16 64.87
N PRO A 174 10.08 -13.65 65.96
CA PRO A 174 10.41 -14.30 67.22
C PRO A 174 9.23 -14.51 68.17
N THR A 175 9.51 -15.37 69.13
CA THR A 175 8.76 -15.92 70.23
C THR A 175 8.16 -14.91 71.23
N SER A 176 7.26 -15.46 72.06
CA SER A 176 6.88 -15.12 73.45
C SER A 176 5.68 -14.19 73.70
N GLY A 177 4.77 -14.71 74.55
CA GLY A 177 3.56 -14.06 75.06
C GLY A 177 2.49 -15.09 75.42
#